data_AF-A0A7W1QZ35-F1
#
_entry.id   AF-A0A7W1QZ35-F1
#
_cell.length_a   1.000
_cell.length_b   1.000
_cell.length_c   1.000
_cell.angle_alpha   90.00
_cell.angle_beta   90.00
_cell.angle_gamma   90.00
#
_symmetry.space_group_name_H-M   'P 1'
#
loop_
_entity.id
_entity.type
_entity.pdbx_description
1 polymer ?
#
loop_
_entity_poly.entity_id
_entity_poly.type
_entity_poly.pdbx_seq_one_letter_code
_entity_poly.pdbx_strand_id
1 'polypeptide(L)'
;MFTFSEPSDAQIENFLAEQRDLPFSYGEVGASQNTIPSGYPINHHRVQIGNGDNTFARAKNAIQNWAMYELKWTRLYPSHTPVAAREVVCVVVNHGFCWSLNPCRIIYTLEEKGEVERFGFAFGTLPGHSEEGEERFVVEWHHADDSVWYELFSFARPHHILAKIGFPFVRLTQQRFGKDSEGAMLKAVIKS
;
A
#
# COMPACT_ATOMS: atom_id res chain seq x y z
N MET A 1 -13.90 4.06 7.60
CA MET A 1 -15.04 5.02 7.72
C MET A 1 -15.46 5.50 6.34
N PHE A 2 -16.75 5.74 6.06
CA PHE A 2 -17.23 6.33 4.80
C PHE A 2 -17.85 7.72 5.03
N THR A 3 -17.61 8.68 4.12
CA THR A 3 -18.17 10.04 4.17
C THR A 3 -18.72 10.46 2.81
N PHE A 4 -19.76 11.30 2.78
CA PHE A 4 -20.36 11.82 1.53
C PHE A 4 -19.71 13.11 1.01
N SER A 5 -18.79 13.67 1.78
CA SER A 5 -17.94 14.80 1.40
C SER A 5 -16.48 14.43 1.65
N GLU A 6 -15.56 15.12 0.98
CA GLU A 6 -14.13 14.95 1.26
C GLU A 6 -13.85 15.24 2.75
N PRO A 7 -13.24 14.30 3.49
CA PRO A 7 -12.95 14.51 4.89
C PRO A 7 -11.81 15.51 5.04
N SER A 8 -11.95 16.45 5.99
CA SER A 8 -10.88 17.36 6.33
C SER A 8 -9.73 16.63 7.02
N ASP A 9 -8.54 17.20 6.97
CA ASP A 9 -7.35 16.64 7.62
C ASP A 9 -7.56 16.43 9.13
N ALA A 10 -8.28 17.34 9.80
CA ALA A 10 -8.65 17.18 11.21
C ALA A 10 -9.59 15.98 11.46
N GLN A 11 -10.52 15.69 10.54
CA GLN A 11 -11.37 14.49 10.63
C GLN A 11 -10.54 13.22 10.44
N ILE A 12 -9.58 13.23 9.52
CA ILE A 12 -8.71 12.08 9.28
C ILE A 12 -7.79 11.87 10.49
N GLU A 13 -7.23 12.94 11.05
CA GLU A 13 -6.35 12.89 12.22
C GLU A 13 -7.06 12.33 13.45
N ASN A 14 -8.26 12.83 13.77
CA ASN A 14 -9.08 12.30 14.86
C ASN A 14 -9.39 10.81 14.65
N PHE A 15 -9.78 10.43 13.44
CA PHE A 15 -10.03 9.04 13.11
C PHE A 15 -8.77 8.17 13.25
N LEU A 16 -7.60 8.65 12.81
CA LEU A 16 -6.33 7.93 12.98
C LEU A 16 -5.93 7.78 14.45
N ALA A 17 -6.18 8.79 15.28
CA ALA A 17 -5.89 8.74 16.72
C ALA A 17 -6.66 7.61 17.40
N GLU A 18 -7.92 7.37 17.02
CA GLU A 18 -8.73 6.26 17.53
C GLU A 18 -8.23 4.87 17.08
N GLN A 19 -7.46 4.81 16.00
CA GLN A 19 -7.01 3.55 15.39
C GLN A 19 -5.58 3.17 15.79
N ARG A 20 -4.76 4.14 16.17
CA ARG A 20 -3.30 4.02 16.30
C ARG A 20 -2.83 2.85 17.16
N ASP A 21 -3.47 2.68 18.31
CA ASP A 21 -3.09 1.68 19.32
C ASP A 21 -3.92 0.39 19.23
N LEU A 22 -4.84 0.30 18.27
CA LEU A 22 -5.64 -0.90 18.08
C LEU A 22 -4.79 -2.06 17.50
N PRO A 23 -5.19 -3.32 17.78
CA PRO A 23 -4.63 -4.47 17.07
C PRO A 23 -4.99 -4.40 15.58
N PHE A 24 -4.24 -5.15 14.76
CA PHE A 24 -4.62 -5.35 13.36
C PHE A 24 -5.97 -6.06 13.25
N SER A 25 -6.68 -5.85 12.14
CA SER A 25 -8.00 -6.47 11.92
C SER A 25 -7.97 -7.92 11.43
N TYR A 26 -6.79 -8.56 11.39
CA TYR A 26 -6.58 -9.92 10.90
C TYR A 26 -5.47 -10.63 11.70
N GLY A 27 -5.38 -11.96 11.60
CA GLY A 27 -4.49 -12.77 12.44
C GLY A 27 -3.12 -13.06 11.84
N GLU A 28 -3.01 -13.04 10.51
CA GLU A 28 -1.85 -13.48 9.72
C GLU A 28 -0.81 -12.36 9.53
N VAL A 29 -0.61 -11.53 10.55
CA VAL A 29 0.23 -10.33 10.50
C VAL A 29 1.68 -10.69 10.11
N GLY A 30 2.17 -10.09 9.02
CA GLY A 30 3.52 -10.32 8.51
C GLY A 30 3.61 -11.49 7.52
N ALA A 31 2.50 -12.16 7.21
CA ALA A 31 2.51 -13.29 6.28
C ALA A 31 3.06 -12.88 4.91
N SER A 32 2.84 -11.63 4.48
CA SER A 32 3.29 -11.15 3.16
C SER A 32 4.81 -11.24 2.92
N GLN A 33 5.62 -11.46 3.97
CA GLN A 33 7.06 -11.72 3.87
C GLN A 33 7.36 -13.09 3.26
N ASN A 34 6.67 -14.13 3.71
CA ASN A 34 7.13 -15.52 3.56
C ASN A 34 6.02 -16.53 3.27
N THR A 35 4.75 -16.14 3.35
CA THR A 35 3.63 -17.09 3.29
C THR A 35 2.38 -16.44 2.71
N ILE A 36 1.67 -17.19 1.87
CA ILE A 36 0.37 -16.77 1.36
C ILE A 36 -0.70 -17.41 2.25
N PRO A 37 -1.43 -16.64 3.07
CA PRO A 37 -2.44 -17.21 3.95
C PRO A 37 -3.65 -17.73 3.15
N SER A 38 -4.18 -18.89 3.55
CA SER A 38 -5.36 -19.48 2.92
C SER A 38 -6.61 -18.65 3.18
N GLY A 39 -7.51 -18.57 2.19
CA GLY A 39 -8.82 -17.92 2.37
C GLY A 39 -8.84 -16.42 2.08
N TYR A 40 -7.74 -15.86 1.56
CA TYR A 40 -7.66 -14.48 1.10
C TYR A 40 -7.56 -14.40 -0.43
N PRO A 41 -8.36 -13.56 -1.09
CA PRO A 41 -8.04 -13.08 -2.43
C PRO A 41 -6.65 -12.43 -2.46
N ILE A 42 -5.88 -12.76 -3.50
CA ILE A 42 -4.54 -12.19 -3.72
C ILE A 42 -4.63 -11.15 -4.83
N ASN A 43 -3.92 -10.04 -4.62
CA ASN A 43 -3.61 -9.05 -5.63
C ASN A 43 -2.09 -9.01 -5.78
N HIS A 44 -1.58 -9.33 -6.97
CA HIS A 44 -0.15 -9.37 -7.22
C HIS A 44 0.15 -8.70 -8.55
N HIS A 45 0.99 -7.67 -8.48
CA HIS A 45 1.37 -6.77 -9.54
C HIS A 45 2.88 -6.63 -9.53
N ARG A 46 3.50 -6.74 -10.70
CA ARG A 46 4.95 -6.70 -10.83
C ARG A 46 5.32 -6.15 -12.21
N VAL A 47 6.16 -5.12 -12.22
CA VAL A 47 6.58 -4.44 -13.45
C VAL A 47 8.06 -4.09 -13.39
N GLN A 48 8.77 -4.26 -14.50
CA GLN A 48 10.13 -3.77 -14.63
C GLN A 48 10.06 -2.25 -14.81
N ILE A 49 10.73 -1.50 -13.94
CA ILE A 49 10.72 -0.04 -13.93
C ILE A 49 12.00 0.57 -14.50
N GLY A 50 13.02 -0.25 -14.79
CA GLY A 50 14.20 0.14 -15.54
C GLY A 50 15.39 -0.76 -15.22
N ASN A 51 16.58 -0.18 -15.23
CA ASN A 51 17.84 -0.88 -15.01
C ASN A 51 18.82 -0.03 -14.18
N GLY A 52 19.75 -0.69 -13.49
CA GLY A 52 20.86 -0.05 -12.82
C GLY A 52 20.58 0.55 -11.45
N ASP A 53 21.68 0.85 -10.76
CA ASP A 53 21.76 1.48 -9.45
C ASP A 53 20.93 2.76 -9.36
N ASN A 54 21.02 3.63 -10.38
CA ASN A 54 20.32 4.90 -10.41
C ASN A 54 18.80 4.72 -10.40
N THR A 55 18.30 3.74 -11.16
CA THR A 55 16.86 3.44 -11.18
C THR A 55 16.42 2.87 -9.85
N PHE A 56 17.22 1.98 -9.25
CA PHE A 56 16.92 1.44 -7.92
C PHE A 56 16.89 2.54 -6.85
N ALA A 57 17.86 3.45 -6.84
CA ALA A 57 17.91 4.58 -5.92
C ALA A 57 16.69 5.50 -6.07
N ARG A 58 16.30 5.83 -7.32
CA ARG A 58 15.07 6.58 -7.60
C ARG A 58 13.82 5.84 -7.12
N ALA A 59 13.75 4.53 -7.32
CA ALA A 59 12.63 3.71 -6.90
C ALA A 59 12.52 3.63 -5.36
N LYS A 60 13.64 3.49 -4.64
CA LYS A 60 13.68 3.60 -3.17
C LYS A 60 13.12 4.93 -2.70
N ASN A 61 13.58 6.02 -3.29
CA ASN A 61 13.10 7.36 -2.95
C ASN A 61 11.60 7.51 -3.24
N ALA A 62 11.11 6.96 -4.35
CA ALA A 62 9.69 6.96 -4.69
C ALA A 62 8.83 6.20 -3.66
N ILE A 63 9.28 5.03 -3.19
CA ILE A 63 8.62 4.28 -2.10
C ILE A 63 8.61 5.10 -0.80
N GLN A 64 9.75 5.70 -0.43
CA GLN A 64 9.88 6.53 0.79
C GLN A 64 8.97 7.77 0.78
N ASN A 65 8.67 8.30 -0.40
CA ASN A 65 7.80 9.46 -0.58
C ASN A 65 6.37 9.07 -1.03
N TRP A 66 6.01 7.79 -0.92
CA TRP A 66 4.66 7.31 -1.20
C TRP A 66 4.14 7.54 -2.62
N ALA A 67 5.03 7.63 -3.61
CA ALA A 67 4.68 7.91 -5.00
C ALA A 67 3.65 6.92 -5.57
N MET A 68 3.65 5.68 -5.10
CA MET A 68 2.74 4.61 -5.50
C MET A 68 1.26 4.84 -5.08
N TYR A 69 1.02 5.83 -4.20
CA TYR A 69 -0.30 6.32 -3.79
C TYR A 69 -0.62 7.74 -4.33
N GLU A 70 0.27 8.38 -5.10
CA GLU A 70 0.02 9.69 -5.72
C GLU A 70 -0.89 9.56 -6.95
N LEU A 71 -2.13 9.14 -6.72
CA LEU A 71 -3.13 8.87 -7.75
C LEU A 71 -4.24 9.93 -7.71
N LYS A 72 -4.96 10.10 -8.82
CA LYS A 72 -6.08 11.08 -8.88
C LYS A 72 -7.24 10.78 -7.95
N TRP A 73 -7.31 9.57 -7.40
CA TRP A 73 -8.46 9.04 -6.68
C TRP A 73 -8.08 8.46 -5.31
N THR A 74 -6.81 8.48 -4.94
CA THR A 74 -6.36 8.13 -3.59
C THR A 74 -5.17 8.97 -3.18
N ARG A 75 -5.03 9.19 -1.88
CA ARG A 75 -3.87 9.85 -1.25
C ARG A 75 -3.63 9.26 0.13
N LEU A 76 -2.41 9.42 0.63
CA LEU A 76 -2.07 9.12 2.02
C LEU A 76 -2.21 10.36 2.92
N TYR A 77 -2.54 10.11 4.18
CA TYR A 77 -2.49 11.09 5.24
C TYR A 77 -1.95 10.45 6.53
N PRO A 78 -0.97 11.07 7.22
CA PRO A 78 -0.17 12.21 6.76
C PRO A 78 0.74 11.81 5.57
N SER A 79 0.87 12.70 4.59
CA SER A 79 1.64 12.44 3.35
C SER A 79 3.16 12.34 3.56
N HIS A 80 3.66 12.85 4.69
CA HIS A 80 5.09 12.89 5.02
C HIS A 80 5.49 11.87 6.09
N THR A 81 4.62 10.89 6.35
CA THR A 81 4.90 9.84 7.34
C THR A 81 6.11 9.03 6.88
N PRO A 82 7.15 8.83 7.71
CA PRO A 82 8.27 7.99 7.35
C PRO A 82 7.84 6.55 7.09
N VAL A 83 8.49 5.88 6.14
CA VAL A 83 8.35 4.44 5.96
C VAL A 83 9.12 3.72 7.07
N ALA A 84 8.48 3.54 8.22
CA ALA A 84 9.07 2.92 9.41
C ALA A 84 8.03 2.06 10.16
N ALA A 85 8.49 0.97 10.77
CA ALA A 85 7.61 0.08 11.52
C ALA A 85 6.83 0.84 12.60
N ARG A 86 5.56 0.46 12.79
CA ARG A 86 4.58 1.07 13.71
C ARG A 86 4.02 2.44 13.29
N GLU A 87 4.55 3.08 12.25
CA GLU A 87 3.93 4.28 11.72
C GLU A 87 2.53 3.98 11.17
N VAL A 88 1.61 4.92 11.40
CA VAL A 88 0.19 4.78 11.07
C VAL A 88 -0.20 5.82 10.05
N VAL A 89 -0.82 5.37 8.97
CA VAL A 89 -1.28 6.20 7.87
C VAL A 89 -2.74 5.88 7.54
N CYS A 90 -3.42 6.82 6.90
CA CYS A 90 -4.75 6.63 6.35
C CYS A 90 -4.67 6.75 4.84
N VAL A 91 -5.10 5.71 4.13
CA VAL A 91 -5.36 5.78 2.69
C VAL A 91 -6.76 6.35 2.50
N VAL A 92 -6.81 7.59 2.02
CA VAL A 92 -8.05 8.26 1.65
C VAL A 92 -8.37 7.89 0.22
N VAL A 93 -9.57 7.37 -0.03
CA VAL A 93 -10.00 6.94 -1.35
C VAL A 93 -11.26 7.70 -1.75
N ASN A 94 -11.26 8.29 -2.94
CA ASN A 94 -12.42 8.92 -3.55
C ASN A 94 -13.09 7.94 -4.53
N HIS A 95 -14.33 7.54 -4.22
CA HIS A 95 -15.14 6.63 -5.03
C HIS A 95 -16.01 7.35 -6.07
N GLY A 96 -15.89 8.67 -6.19
CA GLY A 96 -16.66 9.54 -7.08
C GLY A 96 -17.94 10.11 -6.45
N PHE A 97 -18.60 9.34 -5.58
CA PHE A 97 -19.83 9.72 -4.87
C PHE A 97 -19.67 9.75 -3.34
N CYS A 98 -18.59 9.18 -2.82
CA CYS A 98 -18.24 9.17 -1.42
C CYS A 98 -16.73 8.97 -1.25
N TRP A 99 -16.25 9.13 -0.02
CA TRP A 99 -14.87 8.89 0.38
C TRP A 99 -14.82 7.76 1.40
N SER A 100 -13.72 7.01 1.40
CA SER A 100 -13.41 6.07 2.47
C SER A 100 -12.07 6.38 3.10
N LEU A 101 -12.02 6.29 4.43
CA LEU A 101 -10.82 6.32 5.24
C LEU A 101 -10.41 4.90 5.60
N ASN A 102 -9.19 4.55 5.24
CA ASN A 102 -8.61 3.23 5.37
C ASN A 102 -7.31 3.32 6.20
N PRO A 103 -7.40 3.16 7.52
CA PRO A 103 -6.26 3.25 8.43
C PRO A 103 -5.41 1.98 8.34
N CYS A 104 -4.11 2.16 8.20
CA CYS A 104 -3.11 1.11 8.08
C CYS A 104 -1.92 1.42 9.00
N ARG A 105 -1.23 0.37 9.45
CA ARG A 105 0.01 0.50 10.22
C ARG A 105 1.11 -0.32 9.59
N ILE A 106 2.29 0.28 9.41
CA ILE A 106 3.47 -0.41 8.89
C ILE A 106 3.88 -1.51 9.87
N ILE A 107 3.99 -2.73 9.36
CA ILE A 107 4.34 -3.92 10.15
C ILE A 107 5.86 -4.05 10.19
N TYR A 108 6.49 -3.94 9.03
CA TYR A 108 7.93 -4.07 8.85
C TYR A 108 8.40 -3.29 7.63
N THR A 109 9.71 -3.04 7.60
CA THR A 109 10.44 -2.55 6.43
C THR A 109 11.39 -3.64 5.94
N LEU A 110 11.76 -3.58 4.67
CA LEU A 110 12.72 -4.47 4.03
C LEU A 110 13.87 -3.60 3.51
N GLU A 111 15.09 -3.95 3.89
CA GLU A 111 16.31 -3.41 3.30
C GLU A 111 17.35 -4.52 3.28
N GLU A 112 17.48 -5.17 2.13
CA GLU A 112 18.30 -6.37 1.94
C GLU A 112 19.33 -6.10 0.86
N LYS A 113 20.57 -6.57 1.08
CA LYS A 113 21.66 -6.53 0.10
C LYS A 113 22.06 -7.95 -0.26
N GLY A 114 22.41 -8.18 -1.53
CA GLY A 114 22.80 -9.50 -2.02
C GLY A 114 22.77 -9.56 -3.54
N GLU A 115 22.51 -10.75 -4.10
CA GLU A 115 22.31 -10.94 -5.55
C GLU A 115 21.10 -10.16 -6.06
N VAL A 116 20.10 -9.99 -5.19
CA VAL A 116 18.96 -9.08 -5.39
C VAL A 116 18.96 -8.09 -4.23
N GLU A 117 19.17 -6.81 -4.53
CA GLU A 117 18.97 -5.75 -3.54
C GLU A 117 17.47 -5.44 -3.42
N ARG A 118 16.94 -5.40 -2.20
CA ARG A 118 15.51 -5.13 -1.95
C ARG A 118 15.33 -3.96 -1.03
N PHE A 119 14.33 -3.15 -1.33
CA PHE A 119 13.82 -2.14 -0.43
C PHE A 119 12.31 -2.11 -0.46
N GLY A 120 11.67 -1.97 0.69
CA GLY A 120 10.21 -1.95 0.74
C GLY A 120 9.64 -1.92 2.15
N PHE A 121 8.35 -2.14 2.23
CA PHE A 121 7.63 -2.27 3.49
C PHE A 121 6.32 -3.02 3.26
N ALA A 122 5.69 -3.43 4.35
CA ALA A 122 4.29 -3.81 4.32
C ALA A 122 3.53 -3.12 5.43
N PHE A 123 2.27 -2.79 5.18
CA PHE A 123 1.34 -2.39 6.22
C PHE A 123 0.22 -3.42 6.36
N GLY A 124 -0.36 -3.44 7.56
CA GLY A 124 -1.58 -4.17 7.87
C GLY A 124 -2.73 -3.22 8.12
N THR A 125 -3.93 -3.69 7.83
CA THR A 125 -5.18 -2.96 8.06
C THR A 125 -5.53 -2.86 9.55
N LEU A 126 -6.04 -1.70 9.97
CA LEU A 126 -6.60 -1.46 11.31
C LEU A 126 -8.13 -1.60 11.31
N PRO A 127 -8.83 -1.72 12.46
CA PRO A 127 -10.26 -2.04 12.52
C PRO A 127 -11.20 -1.11 11.72
N GLY A 128 -10.83 0.17 11.60
CA GLY A 128 -11.56 1.18 10.83
C GLY A 128 -11.43 1.03 9.30
N HIS A 129 -10.57 0.13 8.82
CA HIS A 129 -10.33 -0.16 7.42
C HIS A 129 -11.49 -0.97 6.83
N SER A 130 -11.86 -0.66 5.59
CA SER A 130 -12.98 -1.31 4.89
C SER A 130 -12.74 -2.81 4.65
N GLU A 131 -11.49 -3.16 4.43
CA GLU A 131 -10.95 -4.51 4.28
C GLU A 131 -10.08 -4.94 5.47
N GLU A 132 -9.80 -6.23 5.57
CA GLU A 132 -8.80 -6.78 6.48
C GLU A 132 -7.75 -7.58 5.71
N GLY A 133 -6.47 -7.33 6.01
CA GLY A 133 -5.35 -7.98 5.33
C GLY A 133 -4.05 -7.17 5.36
N GLU A 134 -3.16 -7.50 4.43
CA GLU A 134 -1.81 -6.93 4.34
C GLU A 134 -1.47 -6.55 2.91
N GLU A 135 -0.73 -5.45 2.76
CA GLU A 135 -0.21 -4.98 1.48
C GLU A 135 1.26 -4.62 1.60
N ARG A 136 2.05 -5.21 0.70
CA ARG A 136 3.51 -5.12 0.61
C ARG A 136 3.90 -4.43 -0.69
N PHE A 137 4.84 -3.50 -0.57
CA PHE A 137 5.47 -2.78 -1.68
C PHE A 137 6.96 -3.00 -1.64
N VAL A 138 7.53 -3.50 -2.72
CA VAL A 138 8.97 -3.77 -2.82
C VAL A 138 9.51 -3.27 -4.14
N VAL A 139 10.71 -2.70 -4.09
CA VAL A 139 11.56 -2.51 -5.25
C VAL A 139 12.73 -3.49 -5.16
N GLU A 140 13.03 -4.16 -6.25
CA GLU A 140 14.11 -5.14 -6.35
C GLU A 140 15.09 -4.73 -7.44
N TRP A 141 16.38 -4.84 -7.19
CA TRP A 141 17.43 -4.74 -8.20
C TRP A 141 18.15 -6.07 -8.33
N HIS A 142 18.01 -6.70 -9.50
CA HIS A 142 18.61 -7.98 -9.82
C HIS A 142 19.99 -7.74 -10.44
N HIS A 143 21.06 -7.96 -9.69
CA HIS A 143 22.43 -7.67 -10.17
C HIS A 143 22.86 -8.56 -11.35
N ALA A 144 22.23 -9.73 -11.51
CA ALA A 144 22.57 -10.69 -12.56
C ALA A 144 22.27 -10.16 -13.98
N ASP A 145 21.19 -9.39 -14.14
CA ASP A 145 20.74 -8.85 -15.44
C ASP A 145 20.50 -7.33 -15.41
N ASP A 146 20.90 -6.69 -14.31
CA ASP A 146 20.76 -5.27 -14.03
C ASP A 146 19.30 -4.76 -14.04
N SER A 147 18.30 -5.64 -13.91
CA SER A 147 16.89 -5.25 -13.96
C SER A 147 16.37 -4.72 -12.62
N VAL A 148 15.60 -3.63 -12.67
CA VAL A 148 14.93 -3.05 -11.50
C VAL A 148 13.42 -3.25 -11.63
N TRP A 149 12.82 -3.83 -10.60
CA TRP A 149 11.40 -4.19 -10.56
C TRP A 149 10.69 -3.50 -9.41
N TYR A 150 9.42 -3.17 -9.63
CA TYR A 150 8.48 -2.82 -8.58
C TYR A 150 7.46 -3.95 -8.44
N GLU A 151 7.17 -4.34 -7.20
CA GLU A 151 6.18 -5.34 -6.84
C GLU A 151 5.22 -4.78 -5.81
N LEU A 152 3.93 -4.97 -6.07
CA LEU A 152 2.85 -4.85 -5.10
C LEU A 152 2.26 -6.24 -4.89
N PHE A 153 2.27 -6.68 -3.65
CA PHE A 153 1.63 -7.92 -3.23
C PHE A 153 0.68 -7.64 -2.07
N SER A 154 -0.59 -8.01 -2.20
CA SER A 154 -1.54 -7.96 -1.10
C SER A 154 -2.44 -9.18 -1.02
N PHE A 155 -2.86 -9.47 0.20
CA PHE A 155 -3.94 -10.38 0.50
C PHE A 155 -4.94 -9.66 1.38
N ALA A 156 -6.21 -9.61 0.97
CA ALA A 156 -7.23 -8.88 1.72
C ALA A 156 -8.63 -9.40 1.43
N ARG A 157 -9.52 -9.29 2.41
CA ARG A 157 -10.94 -9.60 2.27
C ARG A 157 -11.81 -8.51 2.91
N PRO A 158 -13.09 -8.39 2.54
CA PRO A 158 -13.96 -7.39 3.13
C PRO A 158 -14.19 -7.62 4.62
N HIS A 159 -13.96 -6.58 5.42
CA HIS A 159 -14.20 -6.59 6.87
C HIS A 159 -15.60 -6.05 7.19
N HIS A 160 -16.00 -4.92 6.58
CA HIS A 160 -17.28 -4.26 6.86
C HIS A 160 -18.45 -4.82 6.03
N ILE A 161 -19.67 -4.83 6.60
CA ILE A 161 -20.89 -5.33 5.94
C ILE A 161 -21.16 -4.60 4.61
N LEU A 162 -20.94 -3.29 4.56
CA LEU A 162 -21.08 -2.51 3.32
C LEU A 162 -20.05 -2.93 2.25
N ALA A 163 -18.83 -3.27 2.65
CA ALA A 163 -17.81 -3.81 1.74
C ALA A 163 -18.15 -5.23 1.27
N LYS A 164 -18.86 -6.03 2.09
CA LYS A 164 -19.37 -7.36 1.69
C LYS A 164 -20.47 -7.28 0.63
N ILE A 165 -21.38 -6.30 0.74
CA ILE A 165 -22.42 -6.05 -0.27
C ILE A 165 -21.81 -5.50 -1.58
N GLY A 166 -20.75 -4.70 -1.48
CA GLY A 166 -20.00 -4.14 -2.60
C GLY A 166 -18.81 -4.99 -3.08
N PHE A 167 -18.70 -6.27 -2.72
CA PHE A 167 -17.45 -7.04 -2.91
C PHE A 167 -16.87 -7.04 -4.34
N PRO A 168 -17.66 -7.17 -5.42
CA PRO A 168 -17.12 -7.05 -6.79
C PRO A 168 -16.47 -5.69 -7.05
N PHE A 169 -17.01 -4.62 -6.47
CA PHE A 169 -16.47 -3.27 -6.61
C PHE A 169 -15.14 -3.12 -5.84
N VAL A 170 -15.03 -3.70 -4.64
CA VAL A 170 -13.78 -3.70 -3.86
C VAL A 170 -12.65 -4.36 -4.64
N ARG A 171 -12.91 -5.54 -5.24
CA ARG A 171 -11.90 -6.25 -6.02
C ARG A 171 -11.47 -5.51 -7.28
N LEU A 172 -12.40 -4.84 -7.97
CA LEU A 172 -12.08 -3.98 -9.10
C LEU A 172 -11.20 -2.80 -8.69
N THR A 173 -11.47 -2.20 -7.53
CA THR A 173 -10.68 -1.10 -6.98
C THR A 173 -9.25 -1.55 -6.63
N GLN A 174 -9.07 -2.73 -6.05
CA GLN A 174 -7.73 -3.29 -5.78
C GLN A 174 -6.92 -3.54 -7.06
N GLN A 175 -7.54 -4.16 -8.08
CA GLN A 175 -6.87 -4.39 -9.36
C GLN A 175 -6.54 -3.10 -10.09
N ARG A 176 -7.44 -2.10 -10.01
CA ARG A 176 -7.18 -0.76 -10.52
C ARG A 176 -6.03 -0.11 -9.78
N PHE A 177 -6.02 -0.18 -8.45
CA PHE A 177 -4.93 0.35 -7.63
C PHE A 177 -3.61 -0.25 -8.06
N GLY A 178 -3.50 -1.58 -8.20
CA GLY A 178 -2.24 -2.20 -8.63
C GLY A 178 -1.71 -1.68 -9.96
N LYS A 179 -2.57 -1.57 -10.98
CA LYS A 179 -2.19 -1.01 -12.29
C LYS A 179 -1.81 0.47 -12.23
N ASP A 180 -2.58 1.27 -11.50
CA ASP A 180 -2.32 2.71 -11.37
C ASP A 180 -1.02 2.96 -10.57
N SER A 181 -0.76 2.13 -9.57
CA SER A 181 0.42 2.14 -8.70
C SER A 181 1.70 1.78 -9.47
N GLU A 182 1.67 0.74 -10.30
CA GLU A 182 2.73 0.41 -11.28
C GLU A 182 3.04 1.62 -12.17
N GLY A 183 2.00 2.26 -12.72
CA GLY A 183 2.14 3.45 -13.56
C GLY A 183 2.71 4.67 -12.81
N ALA A 184 2.43 4.82 -11.52
CA ALA A 184 3.00 5.89 -10.70
C ALA A 184 4.49 5.66 -10.43
N MET A 185 4.88 4.42 -10.09
CA MET A 185 6.28 4.05 -9.89
C MET A 185 7.12 4.19 -11.16
N LEU A 186 6.60 3.77 -12.32
CA LEU A 186 7.24 4.00 -13.62
C LEU A 186 7.51 5.49 -13.88
N LYS A 187 6.55 6.36 -13.59
CA LYS A 187 6.71 7.82 -13.77
C LYS A 187 7.74 8.39 -12.81
N ALA A 188 7.76 7.91 -11.56
CA ALA A 188 8.66 8.41 -10.53
C ALA A 188 10.13 8.19 -10.90
N VAL A 189 10.47 7.02 -11.48
CA VAL A 189 11.85 6.70 -11.86
C VAL A 189 12.33 7.33 -13.18
N ILE A 190 11.42 7.84 -14.02
CA ILE A 190 11.75 8.53 -15.28
C ILE A 190 11.97 10.04 -15.05
N LYS A 191 11.26 10.63 -14.08
CA LYS A 191 11.20 12.09 -13.90
C LYS A 191 12.23 12.67 -12.92
N SER A 192 13.14 11.87 -12.39
CA SER A 192 14.11 12.29 -11.35
C SER A 192 15.55 12.37 -11.83
#